data_AF-A0A7Y5K764-F1
#
_entry.id   AF-A0A7Y5K764-F1
#
_cell.length_a   1.000
_cell.length_b   1.000
_cell.length_c   1.000
_cell.angle_alpha   90.00
_cell.angle_beta   90.00
_cell.angle_gamma   90.00
#
_symmetry.space_group_name_H-M   'P 1'
#
loop_
_entity.id
_entity.type
_entity.pdbx_description
1 polymer ?
#
loop_
_entity_poly.entity_id
_entity_poly.type
_entity_poly.pdbx_seq_one_letter_code
_entity_poly.pdbx_strand_id
1 'polypeptide(L)' 'MMPRLKPLAEITRAAMQVLYKEIGPVNTIRFLNQFTTGHGNYTAEREQLVGDLSLDEIVSEIKQAREK' A
#
# COMPACT_ATOMS: atom_id res chain seq x y z
N MET A 1 8.43 -28.70 -26.54
CA MET A 1 7.35 -28.01 -25.81
C MET A 1 7.82 -26.57 -25.60
N MET A 2 7.19 -25.57 -26.22
CA MET A 2 7.59 -24.17 -26.00
C MET A 2 7.19 -23.78 -24.57
N PRO A 3 8.07 -23.15 -23.77
CA PRO A 3 7.68 -22.67 -22.45
C PRO A 3 6.55 -21.66 -22.63
N ARG A 4 5.38 -21.97 -22.05
CA ARG A 4 4.30 -20.98 -21.96
C ARG A 4 4.81 -19.84 -21.09
N LEU A 5 5.15 -18.73 -21.72
CA LEU A 5 5.53 -17.51 -21.02
C LEU A 5 4.33 -17.07 -20.19
N LYS A 6 4.58 -16.79 -18.91
CA LYS A 6 3.56 -16.23 -18.03
C LYS A 6 3.19 -14.83 -18.53
N PRO A 7 1.91 -14.44 -18.48
CA PRO A 7 1.52 -13.07 -18.74
C PRO A 7 2.27 -12.10 -17.83
N LEU A 8 2.64 -10.92 -18.34
CA LEU A 8 3.37 -9.92 -17.56
C LEU A 8 2.66 -9.59 -16.24
N ALA A 9 1.32 -9.51 -16.25
CA ALA A 9 0.53 -9.29 -15.04
C ALA A 9 0.74 -10.37 -13.97
N GLU A 10 0.90 -11.64 -14.36
CA GLU A 10 1.16 -12.74 -13.41
C GLU A 10 2.58 -12.62 -12.83
N ILE A 11 3.55 -12.29 -13.67
CA ILE A 11 4.95 -12.06 -13.26
C ILE A 11 5.02 -10.89 -12.28
N THR A 12 4.38 -9.77 -12.60
CA THR A 12 4.33 -8.58 -11.74
C THR A 12 3.68 -8.91 -10.40
N ARG A 13 2.54 -9.62 -10.38
CA ARG A 13 1.88 -10.01 -9.13
C ARG A 13 2.79 -10.90 -8.26
N ALA A 14 3.45 -11.88 -8.86
CA ALA A 14 4.37 -12.75 -8.14
C ALA A 14 5.57 -11.97 -7.57
N ALA A 15 6.16 -11.08 -8.37
CA ALA A 15 7.27 -10.23 -7.94
C ALA A 15 6.86 -9.30 -6.79
N MET A 16 5.67 -8.69 -6.86
CA MET A 16 5.14 -7.84 -5.79
C MET A 16 5.02 -8.61 -4.46
N GLN A 17 4.53 -9.85 -4.50
CA GLN A 17 4.44 -10.69 -3.29
C GLN A 17 5.81 -10.98 -2.68
N VAL A 18 6.82 -11.27 -3.50
CA VAL A 18 8.19 -11.48 -3.02
C VAL A 18 8.74 -10.21 -2.40
N LEU A 19 8.61 -9.06 -3.07
CA LEU A 19 9.11 -7.79 -2.55
C LEU A 19 8.44 -7.42 -1.20
N TYR A 20 7.12 -7.56 -1.11
CA TYR A 20 6.41 -7.32 0.14
C TYR A 20 6.89 -8.21 1.28
N LYS A 21 7.16 -9.49 0.99
CA LYS A 21 7.63 -10.44 2.00
C LYS A 21 9.06 -10.12 2.46
N GLU A 22 9.96 -9.81 1.53
CA GLU A 22 11.40 -9.73 1.83
C GLU A 22 11.83 -8.35 2.33
N ILE A 23 11.24 -7.27 1.81
CA ILE A 23 11.66 -5.90 2.15
C ILE A 23 10.54 -5.05 2.77
N GLY A 24 9.32 -5.58 2.86
CA GLY A 24 8.17 -4.89 3.42
C GLY A 24 7.53 -3.88 2.45
N PRO A 25 6.28 -3.45 2.73
CA PRO A 25 5.50 -2.60 1.82
C PRO A 25 6.12 -1.22 1.60
N VAL A 26 6.67 -0.59 2.65
CA VAL A 26 7.27 0.75 2.57
C VAL A 26 8.49 0.75 1.64
N ASN A 27 9.43 -0.19 1.83
CA ASN A 27 10.62 -0.26 0.97
C ASN A 27 10.29 -0.76 -0.44
N THR A 28 9.26 -1.60 -0.59
CA THR A 28 8.78 -2.02 -1.92
C THR A 28 8.31 -0.83 -2.73
N ILE A 29 7.49 0.06 -2.16
CA ILE A 29 7.02 1.27 -2.85
C ILE A 29 8.20 2.18 -3.21
N ARG A 30 9.14 2.40 -2.28
CA ARG A 30 10.36 3.19 -2.54
C ARG A 30 11.22 2.59 -3.65
N PHE A 31 11.31 1.27 -3.74
CA PHE A 31 12.02 0.56 -4.81
C PHE A 31 11.34 0.77 -6.17
N LEU A 32 10.02 0.57 -6.25
CA LEU A 32 9.27 0.75 -7.49
C LEU A 32 9.33 2.19 -8.01
N ASN A 33 9.31 3.17 -7.10
CA ASN A 33 9.44 4.59 -7.44
C ASN A 33 10.77 4.96 -8.11
N GLN A 34 11.79 4.08 -8.10
CA GLN A 34 13.04 4.29 -8.86
C GLN A 34 12.86 4.05 -10.37
N PHE A 35 11.90 3.21 -10.75
CA PHE A 35 11.68 2.78 -12.14
C PHE A 35 10.44 3.42 -12.74
N THR A 36 9.53 3.91 -11.91
CA THR A 36 8.27 4.52 -12.35
C THR A 36 7.99 5.76 -11.50
N THR A 37 7.55 6.85 -12.14
CA THR A 37 6.87 7.92 -11.42
C THR A 37 5.53 7.34 -10.95
N GLY A 38 5.42 7.06 -9.65
CA GLY A 38 4.17 6.54 -9.07
C GLY A 38 2.96 7.40 -9.44
N HIS A 39 1.76 6.84 -9.32
CA HIS A 39 0.51 7.54 -9.60
C HIS A 39 -0.22 7.81 -8.29
N GLY A 40 -0.99 8.89 -8.23
CA GLY A 40 -1.74 9.30 -7.03
C GLY A 40 -0.99 10.33 -6.18
N ASN A 41 -1.72 10.97 -5.27
CA ASN A 41 -1.18 11.94 -4.32
C ASN A 41 -1.51 11.46 -2.93
N TYR A 42 -0.68 10.53 -2.40
CA TYR A 42 -0.89 9.94 -1.09
C TYR A 42 -1.07 10.99 0.01
N THR A 43 -0.36 12.11 -0.07
CA THR A 43 -0.52 13.21 0.89
C THR A 43 -1.93 13.77 0.85
N ALA A 44 -2.47 14.08 -0.33
CA ALA A 44 -3.84 14.58 -0.48
C ALA A 44 -4.90 13.51 -0.12
N GLU A 45 -4.68 12.26 -0.51
CA GLU A 45 -5.57 11.14 -0.20
C GLU A 45 -5.62 10.86 1.31
N ARG A 46 -4.47 10.90 1.99
CA ARG A 46 -4.37 10.77 3.45
C ARG A 46 -5.04 11.94 4.15
N GLU A 47 -4.88 13.17 3.65
CA GLU A 47 -5.56 14.35 4.18
C GLU A 47 -7.09 14.18 4.13
N GLN A 48 -7.63 13.63 3.04
CA GLN A 48 -9.07 13.36 2.95
C GLN A 48 -9.55 12.26 3.90
N LEU A 49 -8.70 11.26 4.17
CA LEU A 49 -9.06 10.12 5.01
C LEU A 49 -8.94 10.41 6.51
N VAL A 50 -7.94 11.20 6.91
CA VAL A 50 -7.55 11.35 8.32
C VAL A 50 -7.31 12.80 8.72
N GLY A 51 -7.15 13.71 7.75
CA GLY A 51 -7.02 15.17 7.88
C GLY A 51 -6.60 15.69 9.26
N ASP A 52 -7.47 16.49 9.85
CA ASP A 52 -7.25 17.16 11.13
C ASP A 52 -7.55 16.28 12.36
N LEU A 53 -7.85 14.98 12.18
CA LEU A 53 -8.15 14.11 13.31
C LEU A 53 -6.91 13.93 14.17
N SER A 54 -7.01 14.35 15.42
CA SER A 54 -6.01 14.04 16.43
C SER A 54 -6.04 12.56 16.78
N LEU A 55 -4.90 12.05 17.25
CA LEU A 55 -4.80 10.68 17.73
C LEU A 55 -5.82 10.39 18.85
N ASP A 56 -6.08 11.37 19.72
CA ASP A 56 -7.03 11.23 20.82
C ASP A 56 -8.48 11.09 20.32
N GLU A 57 -8.87 11.84 19.29
CA GLU A 57 -10.18 11.70 18.64
C GLU A 57 -10.34 10.32 18.00
N ILE A 58 -9.33 9.83 17.29
CA ILE A 58 -9.33 8.49 16.69
C ILE A 58 -9.48 7.41 17.77
N VAL A 59 -8.73 7.51 18.86
CA VAL A 59 -8.79 6.54 19.96
C VAL A 59 -10.15 6.58 20.68
N SER A 60 -10.75 7.77 20.82
CA SER A 60 -12.08 7.93 21.40
C SER A 60 -13.15 7.24 20.56
N GLU A 61 -13.18 7.48 19.24
CA GLU A 61 -14.13 6.86 18.31
C GLU A 61 -14.02 5.32 18.31
N ILE A 62 -12.79 4.79 18.32
CA ILE A 62 -12.57 3.33 18.40
C ILE A 62 -13.13 2.75 19.70
N LYS A 63 -12.98 3.44 20.84
CA LYS A 63 -13.53 2.98 22.12
C LYS A 63 -15.07 3.00 22.10
N GLN A 64 -15.66 4.10 21.64
CA GLN A 64 -17.12 4.24 21.54
C GLN A 64 -17.74 3.18 20.62
N ALA A 65 -17.08 2.85 19.49
CA ALA A 65 -17.54 1.81 18.57
C ALA A 65 -17.50 0.39 19.17
N ARG A 66 -16.68 0.15 20.21
CA ARG A 66 -16.55 -1.15 20.89
C ARG A 66 -17.49 -1.31 22.09
N GLU A 67 -18.02 -0.20 22.59
CA GLU A 67 -18.99 -0.17 23.70
C GLU A 67 -20.45 -0.26 23.21
N LYS A 68 -20.67 -0.20 21.90
CA LYS A 68 -21.93 -0.51 21.21
C LYS A 68 -22.03 -1.98 20.82
#